data_AF-A0A2E3S0B0-F1
#
_entry.id   AF-A0A2E3S0B0-F1
#
_cell.length_a   1.000
_cell.length_b   1.000
_cell.length_c   1.000
_cell.angle_alpha   90.00
_cell.angle_beta   90.00
_cell.angle_gamma   90.00
#
_symmetry.space_group_name_H-M   'P 1'
#
loop_
_entity.id
_entity.type
_entity.pdbx_description
1 polymer ?
#
loop_
_entity_poly.entity_id
_entity_poly.type
_entity_poly.pdbx_seq_one_letter_code
_entity_poly.pdbx_strand_id
1 'polypeptide(L)'
;MLWCITCVDKPGDSTARLSVLETHRAYLKTQDDKIIMSGATLSDDGETMTGSCFIISANSRSEAEAFSNGDPFTAAGVFESVNITRMKKSSFYPDNYEKA
;
A
#
# COMPACT_ATOMS: atom_id res chain seq x y z
N MET A 1 -9.55 -3.97 12.98
CA MET A 1 -10.39 -4.43 11.84
C MET A 1 -9.59 -4.34 10.57
N LEU A 2 -9.88 -5.11 9.52
CA LEU A 2 -9.10 -5.03 8.28
C LEU A 2 -9.58 -3.89 7.38
N TRP A 3 -8.62 -3.21 6.78
CA TRP A 3 -8.82 -2.19 5.76
C TRP A 3 -7.93 -2.51 4.56
N CYS A 4 -8.54 -2.50 3.37
CA CYS A 4 -7.84 -2.61 2.11
C CYS A 4 -7.64 -1.19 1.56
N ILE A 5 -6.39 -0.85 1.25
CA ILE A 5 -6.00 0.43 0.69
C ILE A 5 -5.35 0.15 -0.65
N THR A 6 -6.01 0.56 -1.73
CA THR A 6 -5.49 0.41 -3.09
C THR A 6 -5.19 1.79 -3.66
N CYS A 7 -3.97 1.95 -4.16
CA CYS A 7 -3.48 3.20 -4.72
C CYS A 7 -3.08 2.97 -6.17
N VAL A 8 -3.41 3.92 -7.04
CA VAL A 8 -2.97 3.95 -8.44
C VAL A 8 -1.95 5.05 -8.60
N ASP A 9 -0.77 4.72 -9.12
CA ASP A 9 0.29 5.69 -9.40
C ASP A 9 -0.13 6.59 -10.57
N LYS A 10 0.28 7.86 -10.58
CA LYS A 10 0.03 8.76 -11.71
C LYS A 10 0.68 8.22 -12.99
N PRO A 11 0.03 8.39 -14.16
CA PRO A 11 0.64 8.05 -15.43
C PRO A 11 1.89 8.91 -15.66
N GLY A 12 2.99 8.26 -16.05
CA GLY A 12 4.25 8.94 -16.31
C GLY A 12 5.45 8.17 -15.75
N ASP A 13 6.55 8.89 -15.57
CA ASP A 13 7.80 8.31 -15.07
C ASP A 13 7.75 8.03 -13.55
N SER A 14 8.19 6.84 -13.19
CA SER A 14 8.41 6.35 -11.82
C SER A 14 9.38 7.18 -10.97
N THR A 15 10.07 8.18 -11.54
CA THR A 15 11.03 9.05 -10.83
C THR A 15 10.52 9.59 -9.49
N ALA A 16 9.29 10.10 -9.43
CA ALA A 16 8.73 10.62 -8.17
C ALA A 16 8.67 9.54 -7.09
N ARG A 17 8.19 8.35 -7.46
CA ARG A 17 8.13 7.19 -6.58
C ARG A 17 9.52 6.75 -6.14
N LEU A 18 10.45 6.58 -7.08
CA LEU A 18 11.81 6.14 -6.78
C LEU A 18 12.55 7.11 -5.85
N SER A 19 12.31 8.42 -6.01
CA SER A 19 12.96 9.46 -5.20
C SER A 19 12.61 9.41 -3.70
N VAL A 20 11.44 8.87 -3.33
CA VAL A 20 10.98 8.79 -1.94
C VAL A 20 10.79 7.35 -1.46
N LEU A 21 11.17 6.35 -2.26
CA LEU A 21 10.96 4.93 -1.97
C LEU A 21 11.58 4.49 -0.64
N GLU A 22 12.78 4.97 -0.32
CA GLU A 22 13.46 4.62 0.94
C GLU A 22 12.75 5.24 2.15
N THR A 23 12.29 6.48 2.05
CA THR A 23 11.51 7.14 3.09
C THR A 23 10.17 6.44 3.28
N HIS A 24 9.52 6.04 2.20
CA HIS A 24 8.30 5.22 2.22
C HIS A 24 8.53 3.89 2.96
N ARG A 25 9.59 3.15 2.61
CA ARG A 25 9.96 1.89 3.31
C ARG A 25 10.25 2.12 4.78
N ALA A 26 10.93 3.21 5.13
CA ALA A 26 11.18 3.58 6.52
C ALA A 26 9.87 3.86 7.28
N TYR A 27 8.93 4.57 6.65
CA TYR A 27 7.59 4.78 7.21
C TYR A 27 6.88 3.45 7.45
N LEU A 28 6.84 2.53 6.47
CA LEU A 28 6.18 1.23 6.65
C LEU A 28 6.77 0.41 7.81
N LYS A 29 8.09 0.47 8.03
CA LYS A 29 8.74 -0.17 9.19
C LYS A 29 8.25 0.39 10.53
N THR A 30 7.79 1.64 10.58
CA THR A 30 7.20 2.23 11.81
C THR A 30 5.74 1.85 12.02
N GLN A 31 5.12 1.19 11.04
CA GLN A 31 3.71 0.76 11.04
C GLN A 31 3.60 -0.77 10.96
N ASP A 32 4.68 -1.50 11.28
CA ASP A 32 4.78 -2.96 11.18
C ASP A 32 3.75 -3.68 12.05
N ASP A 33 3.35 -3.08 13.16
CA ASP A 33 2.28 -3.54 14.05
C ASP A 33 0.87 -3.51 13.41
N LYS A 34 0.68 -2.71 12.35
CA LYS A 34 -0.61 -2.54 11.65
C LYS A 34 -0.67 -3.32 10.34
N ILE A 35 0.46 -3.52 9.66
CA ILE A 35 0.47 -4.08 8.30
C ILE A 35 0.31 -5.59 8.34
N ILE A 36 -0.74 -6.11 7.69
CA ILE A 36 -0.93 -7.55 7.45
C ILE A 36 -0.25 -7.97 6.14
N MET A 37 -0.36 -7.12 5.11
CA MET A 37 0.25 -7.32 3.80
C MET A 37 0.43 -5.97 3.12
N SER A 38 1.55 -5.77 2.42
CA SER A 38 1.77 -4.57 1.60
C SER A 38 2.64 -4.90 0.40
N GLY A 39 2.43 -4.22 -0.72
CA GLY A 39 3.27 -4.38 -1.89
C GLY A 39 2.99 -3.35 -2.98
N ALA A 40 3.95 -3.22 -3.91
CA ALA A 40 3.71 -2.55 -5.17
C ALA A 40 2.73 -3.37 -6.00
N THR A 41 1.75 -2.73 -6.64
CA THR A 41 1.05 -3.37 -7.75
C THR A 41 1.89 -3.18 -9.00
N LEU A 42 1.96 -4.22 -9.82
CA LEU A 42 2.74 -4.24 -11.04
C LEU A 42 1.78 -4.41 -12.23
N SER A 43 2.26 -4.05 -13.41
CA SER A 43 1.65 -4.47 -14.65
C SER A 43 1.90 -5.97 -14.89
N ASP A 44 1.26 -6.55 -15.90
CA ASP A 44 1.42 -7.97 -16.22
C ASP A 44 2.85 -8.35 -16.66
N ASP A 45 3.70 -7.37 -16.98
CA ASP A 45 5.13 -7.60 -17.23
C ASP A 45 5.94 -7.99 -15.97
N GLY A 46 5.38 -7.80 -14.78
CA GLY A 46 6.05 -8.10 -13.51
C GLY A 46 7.17 -7.13 -13.14
N GLU A 47 7.33 -6.01 -13.84
CA GLU A 47 8.39 -5.01 -13.60
C GLU A 47 7.82 -3.61 -13.43
N THR A 48 6.87 -3.22 -14.28
CA THR A 48 6.32 -1.87 -14.30
C THR A 48 5.40 -1.66 -13.10
N MET A 49 5.83 -0.80 -12.19
CA MET A 49 5.04 -0.39 -11.04
C MET A 49 3.83 0.47 -11.45
N THR A 50 2.64 0.08 -11.01
CA THR A 50 1.36 0.74 -11.33
C THR A 50 0.66 1.36 -10.12
N GLY A 51 1.18 1.09 -8.91
CA GLY A 51 0.49 1.46 -7.68
C GLY A 51 1.05 0.78 -6.45
N SER A 52 0.22 0.79 -5.40
CA SER A 52 0.48 0.13 -4.12
C SER A 52 -0.79 -0.44 -3.53
N CYS A 53 -0.68 -1.56 -2.82
CA CYS A 53 -1.77 -2.19 -2.10
C CYS A 53 -1.35 -2.47 -0.66
N PHE A 54 -2.23 -2.16 0.29
CA PHE A 54 -2.04 -2.44 1.70
C PHE A 54 -3.28 -3.10 2.28
N ILE A 55 -3.07 -4.14 3.09
CA ILE A 55 -4.06 -4.68 4.01
C ILE A 55 -3.54 -4.38 5.41
N ILE A 56 -4.26 -3.56 6.16
CA ILE A 56 -3.86 -3.13 7.50
C ILE A 56 -4.92 -3.45 8.54
N SER A 57 -4.51 -3.58 9.80
CA SER A 57 -5.38 -3.58 10.97
C SER A 57 -5.52 -2.15 11.52
N ALA A 58 -6.75 -1.65 11.56
CA ALA A 58 -7.10 -0.37 12.18
C ALA A 58 -8.49 -0.43 12.84
N ASN A 59 -8.71 0.38 13.88
CA ASN A 59 -9.96 0.43 14.64
C ASN A 59 -11.02 1.34 14.02
N SER A 60 -10.66 2.14 13.01
CA SER A 60 -11.60 3.04 12.35
C SER A 60 -11.15 3.38 10.93
N ARG A 61 -12.05 4.01 10.16
CA ARG A 61 -11.71 4.61 8.85
C ARG A 61 -10.65 5.69 9.02
N SER A 62 -10.79 6.53 10.04
CA SER A 62 -9.88 7.64 10.31
C SER A 62 -8.45 7.16 10.59
N GLU A 63 -8.28 6.05 11.31
CA GLU A 63 -6.95 5.45 11.50
C GLU A 63 -6.36 4.91 10.19
N ALA A 64 -7.17 4.31 9.33
CA ALA A 64 -6.73 3.85 8.02
C ALA A 64 -6.37 5.01 7.07
N GLU A 65 -7.13 6.10 7.12
CA GLU A 65 -6.83 7.34 6.42
C GLU A 65 -5.55 7.99 6.95
N ALA A 66 -5.33 7.99 8.27
CA ALA A 66 -4.09 8.48 8.86
C ALA A 66 -2.87 7.68 8.40
N PHE A 67 -2.99 6.34 8.32
CA PHE A 67 -1.94 5.49 7.75
C PHE A 67 -1.65 5.88 6.29
N SER A 68 -2.69 6.02 5.46
CA SER A 68 -2.52 6.36 4.05
C SER A 68 -1.96 7.76 3.83
N ASN A 69 -2.40 8.74 4.61
CA ASN A 69 -1.97 10.14 4.51
C ASN A 69 -0.57 10.37 5.07
N GLY A 70 -0.13 9.54 6.03
CA GLY A 70 1.23 9.56 6.57
C GLY A 70 2.27 8.97 5.63
N ASP A 71 1.86 8.25 4.58
CA ASP A 71 2.78 7.65 3.61
C ASP A 71 3.51 8.73 2.79
N PRO A 72 4.86 8.69 2.73
CA PRO A 72 5.65 9.58 1.89
C PRO A 72 5.25 9.59 0.41
N PHE A 73 4.71 8.51 -0.15
CA PHE A 73 4.16 8.50 -1.50
C PHE A 73 2.95 9.44 -1.66
N THR A 74 2.10 9.52 -0.64
CA THR A 74 0.96 10.45 -0.64
C THR A 74 1.44 11.89 -0.60
N ALA A 75 2.41 12.21 0.27
CA ALA A 75 2.98 13.56 0.38
C ALA A 75 3.73 13.98 -0.89
N ALA A 76 4.42 13.05 -1.54
CA ALA A 76 5.11 13.27 -2.82
C ALA A 76 4.16 13.31 -4.03
N GLY A 77 2.86 13.06 -3.82
CA GLY A 77 1.86 13.09 -4.88
C GLY A 77 2.06 12.01 -5.94
N VAL A 78 2.60 10.85 -5.55
CA VAL A 78 2.81 9.68 -6.44
C VAL A 78 1.48 9.13 -6.93
N PHE A 79 0.47 9.08 -6.06
CA PHE A 79 -0.82 8.48 -6.38
C PHE A 79 -1.74 9.44 -7.15
N GLU A 80 -2.36 8.94 -8.20
CA GLU A 80 -3.51 9.56 -8.87
C GLU A 80 -4.78 9.36 -8.04
N SER A 81 -4.94 8.16 -7.48
CA SER A 81 -6.11 7.82 -6.67
C SER A 81 -5.75 6.88 -5.51
N VAL A 82 -6.51 7.00 -4.43
CA VAL A 82 -6.43 6.16 -3.24
C VAL A 82 -7.85 5.74 -2.87
N ASN A 83 -8.08 4.43 -2.75
CA ASN A 83 -9.34 3.87 -2.26
C ASN A 83 -9.10 3.15 -0.93
N ILE A 84 -9.92 3.47 0.08
CA ILE A 84 -9.85 2.87 1.41
C ILE A 84 -11.19 2.18 1.70
N THR A 85 -11.16 0.85 1.83
CA THR A 85 -12.36 0.03 1.99
C THR A 85 -12.24 -0.89 3.21
N ARG A 86 -13.29 -0.93 4.05
CA ARG A 86 -13.37 -1.84 5.20
C ARG A 86 -13.52 -3.27 4.69
N MET A 87 -12.71 -4.18 5.20
CA MET A 87 -12.71 -5.59 4.83
C MET A 87 -13.10 -6.48 6.02
N LYS A 88 -13.97 -7.47 5.77
CA LYS A 88 -14.22 -8.55 6.72
C LYS A 88 -13.22 -9.67 6.47
N LYS A 89 -12.47 -10.06 7.50
CA LYS A 89 -11.59 -11.24 7.42
C LYS A 89 -12.46 -12.50 7.24
N SER A 90 -12.12 -13.30 6.23
CA SER A 90 -12.63 -14.67 6.08
C SER A 90 -11.45 -15.64 6.31
N SER A 91 -10.87 -16.18 5.24
CA SER A 91 -9.66 -17.01 5.28
C SER A 91 -8.38 -16.19 5.07
N PHE A 92 -7.25 -16.69 5.59
CA PHE A 92 -5.92 -16.11 5.38
C PHE A 92 -4.91 -17.27 5.28
N TYR A 93 -4.24 -17.40 4.13
CA TYR A 93 -3.31 -18.47 3.81
C TYR A 93 -2.00 -17.88 3.23
N PRO A 94 -1.17 -17.23 4.05
CA PRO A 94 0.03 -16.55 3.57
C PRO A 94 1.01 -17.48 2.85
N ASP A 95 1.08 -18.75 3.28
CA ASP A 95 1.98 -19.76 2.71
C ASP A 95 1.68 -20.12 1.24
N ASN A 96 0.54 -19.69 0.69
CA ASN A 96 0.26 -19.88 -0.74
C ASN A 96 1.14 -18.99 -1.63
N TYR A 97 1.75 -17.93 -1.09
CA TYR A 97 2.68 -17.08 -1.84
C TYR A 97 3.87 -17.86 -2.41
N GLU A 98 4.44 -18.78 -1.62
CA GLU A 98 5.63 -19.58 -1.99
C GLU A 98 5.34 -20.68 -3.03
N LYS A 99 4.08 -20.84 -3.46
CA LYS A 99 3.67 -21.89 -4.42
C LYS A 99 3.63 -21.40 -5.87
N ALA A 100 3.67 -20.09 -6.07
CA ALA A 100 3.58 -19.45 -7.38
C ALA A 100 4.94 -19.43 -8.08
#